data_AF-A0A1S1WZ63-F1
#
_entry.id   AF-A0A1S1WZ63-F1
#
_cell.length_a   1.000
_cell.length_b   1.000
_cell.length_c   1.000
_cell.angle_alpha   90.00
_cell.angle_beta   90.00
_cell.angle_gamma   90.00
#
_symmetry.space_group_name_H-M   'P 1'
#
loop_
_entity.id
_entity.type
_entity.pdbx_description
1 polymer ?
#
loop_
_entity_poly.entity_id
_entity_poly.type
_entity_poly.pdbx_seq_one_letter_code
_entity_poly.pdbx_strand_id
1 'polypeptide(L)'
;MAGIADALLAPNIEAGNMIYKDLVFMANSQSAGLVVGARAPVMLTSRADIAAPLLFSAPTAALCADALAASCPTRGIEPPWPTPSS
;
A
#
# COMPACT_ATOMS: atom_id res chain seq x y z
N MET A 1 12.44 -16.56 20.62
CA MET A 1 13.37 -16.27 19.51
C MET A 1 13.01 -14.91 18.94
N ALA A 2 14.00 -14.07 18.67
CA ALA A 2 13.84 -12.81 17.93
C ALA A 2 14.61 -12.93 16.60
N GLY A 3 14.23 -12.17 15.58
CA GLY A 3 14.94 -12.13 14.29
C GLY A 3 14.17 -12.64 13.06
N ILE A 4 12.88 -12.99 13.21
CA ILE A 4 12.00 -13.34 12.08
C ILE A 4 10.81 -12.38 12.15
N ALA A 5 10.76 -11.41 11.25
CA ALA A 5 9.72 -10.39 11.23
C ALA A 5 9.18 -10.22 9.81
N ASP A 6 7.86 -10.24 9.67
CA ASP A 6 7.17 -9.95 8.42
C ASP A 6 6.86 -8.45 8.24
N ALA A 7 6.90 -7.68 9.35
CA ALA A 7 6.63 -6.25 9.37
C ALA A 7 7.63 -5.49 10.26
N LEU A 8 8.00 -4.30 9.82
CA LEU A 8 8.89 -3.39 10.54
C LEU A 8 8.19 -2.04 10.74
N LEU A 9 8.09 -1.60 11.99
CA LEU A 9 7.56 -0.27 12.32
C LEU A 9 8.73 0.69 12.51
N ALA A 10 8.81 1.71 11.65
CA ALA A 10 9.80 2.76 11.79
C ALA A 10 9.44 3.69 12.97
N PRO A 11 10.42 4.17 13.75
CA PRO A 11 10.17 5.08 14.88
C PRO A 11 9.76 6.50 14.43
N ASN A 12 10.13 6.90 13.22
CA ASN A 12 9.78 8.18 12.60
C ASN A 12 9.91 8.09 11.07
N ILE A 13 9.54 9.18 10.38
CA ILE A 13 9.52 9.24 8.91
C ILE A 13 10.93 9.22 8.31
N GLU A 14 11.91 9.83 8.98
CA GLU A 14 13.30 9.87 8.54
C GLU A 14 13.90 8.46 8.53
N ALA A 15 13.70 7.70 9.62
CA ALA A 15 14.13 6.32 9.74
C ALA A 15 13.43 5.42 8.72
N GLY A 16 12.13 5.59 8.52
CA GLY A 16 11.38 4.84 7.50
C GLY A 16 11.92 5.08 6.09
N ASN A 17 12.22 6.32 5.74
CA ASN A 17 12.80 6.68 4.45
C ASN A 17 14.23 6.14 4.26
N MET A 18 15.04 6.13 5.33
CA MET A 18 16.38 5.52 5.29
C MET A 18 16.28 4.02 5.02
N ILE A 19 15.47 3.29 5.80
CA ILE A 19 15.26 1.85 5.61
C ILE A 19 14.75 1.54 4.20
N TYR A 20 13.74 2.29 3.73
CA TYR A 20 13.19 2.12 2.38
C TYR A 20 14.29 2.25 1.32
N LYS A 21 15.10 3.31 1.39
CA LYS A 21 16.18 3.56 0.43
C LYS A 21 17.26 2.50 0.51
N ASP A 22 17.67 2.08 1.70
CA ASP A 22 18.67 1.04 1.87
C ASP A 22 18.20 -0.28 1.23
N LEU A 23 16.93 -0.65 1.39
CA LEU A 23 16.36 -1.84 0.75
C LEU A 23 16.34 -1.72 -0.78
N VAL A 24 15.93 -0.57 -1.31
CA VAL A 24 15.85 -0.35 -2.76
C VAL A 24 17.25 -0.30 -3.39
N PHE A 25 18.18 0.45 -2.79
CA PHE A 25 19.50 0.72 -3.40
C PHE A 25 20.57 -0.30 -3.03
N MET A 26 20.59 -0.82 -1.80
CA MET A 26 21.63 -1.73 -1.34
C MET A 26 21.21 -3.20 -1.44
N ALA A 27 19.94 -3.51 -1.19
CA ALA A 27 19.42 -4.87 -1.28
C ALA A 27 18.75 -5.18 -2.64
N ASN A 28 18.70 -4.18 -3.55
CA ASN A 28 18.04 -4.29 -4.87
C ASN A 28 16.60 -4.83 -4.76
N SER A 29 15.89 -4.44 -3.69
CA SER A 29 14.52 -4.86 -3.44
C SER A 29 13.56 -4.18 -4.40
N GLN A 30 12.57 -4.93 -4.86
CA GLN A 30 11.39 -4.34 -5.50
C GLN A 30 10.48 -3.76 -4.41
N SER A 31 9.86 -2.61 -4.70
CA SER A 31 9.00 -1.92 -3.75
C SER A 31 7.59 -1.71 -4.29
N ALA A 32 6.64 -1.66 -3.36
CA ALA A 32 5.27 -1.22 -3.58
C ALA A 32 4.91 -0.18 -2.52
N GLY A 33 4.35 0.95 -2.94
CA GLY A 33 4.01 2.07 -2.07
C GLY A 33 2.50 2.25 -1.97
N LEU A 34 1.95 2.22 -0.75
CA LEU A 34 0.51 2.39 -0.52
C LEU A 34 0.26 3.22 0.75
N VAL A 35 -0.60 4.24 0.64
CA VAL A 35 -1.24 4.87 1.80
C VAL A 35 -2.52 4.12 2.12
N VAL A 36 -2.65 3.69 3.37
CA VAL A 36 -3.80 2.98 3.92
C VAL A 36 -4.40 3.77 5.09
N GLY A 37 -5.61 3.40 5.51
CA GLY A 37 -6.35 4.08 6.59
C GLY A 37 -7.41 5.08 6.13
N ALA A 38 -7.41 5.44 4.83
CA ALA A 38 -8.55 6.10 4.18
C ALA A 38 -9.61 5.07 3.73
N ARG A 39 -10.74 5.55 3.20
CA ARG A 39 -11.83 4.67 2.68
C ARG A 39 -11.40 3.81 1.48
N ALA A 40 -10.38 4.24 0.75
CA ALA A 40 -9.77 3.51 -0.36
C ALA A 40 -8.25 3.68 -0.29
N PRO A 41 -7.47 2.67 -0.69
CA PRO A 41 -6.01 2.76 -0.68
C PRO A 41 -5.52 3.70 -1.80
N VAL A 42 -4.44 4.45 -1.53
CA VAL A 42 -3.84 5.38 -2.51
C VAL A 42 -2.42 4.94 -2.83
N MET A 43 -2.15 4.65 -4.10
CA MET A 43 -0.82 4.23 -4.54
C MET A 43 0.17 5.40 -4.43
N LEU A 44 1.36 5.12 -3.89
CA LEU A 44 2.47 6.06 -3.86
C LEU A 44 3.47 5.69 -4.94
N THR A 45 3.81 6.68 -5.77
CA THR A 45 4.90 6.57 -6.74
C THR A 45 6.00 7.53 -6.35
N SER A 46 7.25 7.09 -6.33
CA SER A 46 8.39 8.02 -6.24
C SER A 46 8.75 8.53 -7.63
N ARG A 47 9.16 9.79 -7.72
CA ARG A 47 9.66 10.38 -8.98
C ARG A 47 10.92 9.68 -9.49
N ALA A 48 11.67 9.03 -8.60
CA ALA A 48 12.88 8.29 -8.95
C ALA A 48 12.59 6.87 -9.49
N ASP A 49 11.33 6.43 -9.45
CA ASP A 49 10.98 5.07 -9.79
C ASP A 49 10.66 4.92 -11.29
N ILE A 50 11.41 4.06 -11.98
CA ILE A 50 11.23 3.77 -13.41
C ILE A 50 10.25 2.61 -13.56
N ALA A 51 8.96 2.89 -13.80
CA ALA A 51 7.84 1.99 -14.14
C ALA A 51 7.54 0.75 -13.25
N ALA A 52 8.54 0.10 -12.64
CA ALA A 52 8.43 -1.14 -11.88
C ALA A 52 7.55 -1.06 -10.62
N PRO A 53 7.59 0.00 -9.79
CA PRO A 53 6.77 0.01 -8.58
C PRO A 53 5.29 0.24 -8.86
N LEU A 54 4.89 0.73 -10.04
CA LEU A 54 3.48 0.69 -10.45
C LEU A 54 2.99 -0.74 -10.65
N LEU A 55 3.82 -1.61 -11.24
CA LEU A 55 3.48 -3.02 -11.48
C LEU A 55 3.26 -3.79 -10.18
N PHE A 56 3.98 -3.44 -9.10
CA PHE A 56 3.80 -4.06 -7.79
C PHE A 56 2.75 -3.34 -6.93
N SER A 57 2.63 -2.02 -7.02
CA SER A 57 1.68 -1.24 -6.23
C SER A 57 0.23 -1.45 -6.67
N ALA A 58 -0.02 -1.63 -7.97
CA ALA A 58 -1.38 -1.84 -8.49
C ALA A 58 -2.07 -3.12 -7.96
N PRO A 59 -1.48 -4.33 -8.08
CA PRO A 59 -2.08 -5.53 -7.52
C PRO A 59 -2.15 -5.47 -5.99
N THR A 60 -1.15 -4.88 -5.32
CA THR A 60 -1.17 -4.70 -3.85
C THR A 60 -2.33 -3.80 -3.41
N ALA A 61 -2.59 -2.72 -4.14
CA ALA A 61 -3.71 -1.83 -3.87
C ALA A 61 -5.06 -2.50 -4.11
N ALA A 62 -5.18 -3.33 -5.16
CA ALA A 62 -6.41 -4.10 -5.42
C ALA A 62 -6.71 -5.08 -4.28
N LEU A 63 -5.70 -5.84 -3.84
CA LEU A 63 -5.82 -6.75 -2.69
C LEU A 63 -6.20 -6.00 -1.40
N CYS A 64 -5.61 -4.82 -1.18
CA CYS A 64 -5.95 -3.99 -0.03
C CYS A 64 -7.39 -3.45 -0.10
N ALA A 65 -7.85 -3.03 -1.28
CA ALA A 65 -9.23 -2.58 -1.50
C ALA A 65 -10.24 -3.72 -1.27
N ASP A 66 -9.96 -4.93 -1.75
CA ASP A 66 -10.78 -6.11 -1.52
C ASP A 66 -10.85 -6.46 -0.03
N ALA A 67 -9.72 -6.40 0.69
CA ALA A 67 -9.67 -6.62 2.13
C ALA A 67 -10.45 -5.55 2.93
N LEU A 68 -10.42 -4.29 2.47
CA LEU A 68 -11.21 -3.20 3.06
C LEU A 68 -12.71 -3.40 2.81
N ALA A 69 -13.10 -3.77 1.59
CA ALA A 69 -14.49 -4.11 1.27
C ALA A 69 -14.97 -5.32 2.08
N ALA A 70 -14.08 -6.28 2.35
CA ALA A 70 -14.37 -7.43 3.17
C ALA A 70 -14.60 -7.06 4.65
N SER A 71 -13.83 -6.12 5.18
CA SER A 71 -13.94 -5.68 6.58
C SER A 71 -14.97 -4.56 6.81
N CYS A 72 -15.50 -3.96 5.75
CA CYS A 72 -16.49 -2.88 5.82
C CYS A 72 -17.84 -3.38 6.39
N PRO A 73 -18.34 -2.78 7.50
CA PRO A 73 -19.63 -3.16 8.10
C PRO A 73 -20.84 -2.88 7.20
N THR A 74 -20.71 -1.98 6.23
CA THR A 74 -21.83 -1.49 5.41
C THR A 74 -21.97 -2.21 4.07
N ARG A 75 -21.52 -3.47 3.95
CA ARG A 75 -21.55 -4.25 2.69
C ARG A 75 -22.96 -4.48 2.10
N GLY A 76 -24.03 -4.06 2.79
CA GLY A 76 -25.41 -4.06 2.29
C GLY A 76 -26.09 -2.69 2.24
N ILE A 77 -25.36 -1.59 2.47
CA ILE A 77 -25.92 -0.23 2.36
C ILE A 77 -25.45 0.35 1.03
N GLU A 78 -26.40 0.58 0.13
CA GLU A 78 -26.12 1.20 -1.17
C GLU A 78 -25.40 2.54 -0.95
N PRO A 79 -24.32 2.81 -1.70
CA PRO A 79 -23.62 4.06 -1.57
C PRO A 79 -24.54 5.24 -1.91
N PRO A 80 -24.42 6.39 -1.24
CA PRO A 80 -25.23 7.58 -1.51
C PRO A 80 -24.87 8.29 -2.83
N TRP A 81 -23.87 7.78 -3.56
CA TRP A 81 -23.48 8.28 -4.87
C TRP A 81 -23.98 7.32 -5.95
N PRO A 82 -24.42 7.84 -7.12
CA PRO A 82 -24.97 7.00 -8.18
C PRO A 82 -23.89 6.08 -8.74
N THR A 83 -24.10 4.76 -8.63
CA THR A 83 -23.26 3.78 -9.33
C THR A 83 -23.47 3.92 -10.84
N PRO A 84 -22.40 4.02 -11.66
CA PRO A 84 -22.56 3.97 -13.10
C PRO A 84 -23.14 2.60 -13.48
N SER A 85 -24.25 2.61 -14.21
CA SER A 85 -25.06 1.48 -14.69
C SER A 85 -26.17 0.98 -13.75
N SER A 86 -27.28 1.72 -13.77
CA SER A 86 -28.61 1.15 -14.05
C SER A 86 -29.29 2.03 -15.10
#